data_AF-A0A661N425-F1
#
_entry.id   AF-A0A661N425-F1
#
_cell.length_a   1.000
_cell.length_b   1.000
_cell.length_c   1.000
_cell.angle_alpha   90.00
_cell.angle_beta   90.00
_cell.angle_gamma   90.00
#
_symmetry.space_group_name_H-M   'P 1'
#
loop_
_entity.id
_entity.type
_entity.pdbx_description
1 polymer ?
#
loop_
_entity_poly.entity_id
_entity_poly.type
_entity_poly.pdbx_seq_one_letter_code
_entity_poly.pdbx_strand_id
1 'polypeptide(L)' 'AGQTTDEAAIIAYCKEKLAAYKYPRVVEIIDALPKGPTGKILKRELRG' A
#
# COMPACT_ATOMS: atom_id res chain seq x y z
N ALA A 1 -5.39 -17.53 3.12
CA ALA A 1 -3.92 -17.58 2.97
C ALA A 1 -3.44 -16.21 2.48
N GLY A 2 -2.28 -15.75 2.95
CA GLY A 2 -1.62 -14.57 2.37
C GLY A 2 -0.91 -14.93 1.07
N GLN A 3 -0.62 -13.94 0.24
CA GLN A 3 0.15 -14.08 -1.00
C GLN A 3 1.37 -13.16 -0.92
N THR A 4 2.54 -13.68 -1.26
CA THR A 4 3.77 -12.88 -1.36
C THR A 4 3.80 -12.20 -2.73
N THR A 5 4.04 -10.90 -2.75
CA THR A 5 4.20 -10.08 -3.96
C THR A 5 5.23 -9.00 -3.69
N ASP A 6 5.77 -8.39 -4.74
CA ASP A 6 6.61 -7.19 -4.66
C ASP A 6 5.85 -5.92 -5.06
N GLU A 7 6.45 -4.77 -4.78
CA GLU A 7 5.91 -3.44 -5.06
C GLU A 7 5.64 -3.22 -6.56
N ALA A 8 6.54 -3.70 -7.42
CA ALA A 8 6.45 -3.47 -8.86
C ALA A 8 5.26 -4.24 -9.46
N ALA A 9 5.01 -5.47 -8.99
CA ALA A 9 3.86 -6.27 -9.36
C ALA A 9 2.54 -5.59 -8.96
N ILE A 10 2.45 -4.99 -7.77
CA ILE A 10 1.27 -4.24 -7.32
C ILE A 10 1.04 -3.02 -8.23
N ILE A 11 2.09 -2.25 -8.51
CA ILE A 11 1.99 -1.06 -9.38
C ILE A 11 1.56 -1.46 -10.80
N ALA A 12 2.14 -2.53 -11.36
CA ALA A 12 1.81 -3.03 -12.69
C ALA A 12 0.33 -3.44 -12.77
N TYR A 13 -0.15 -4.20 -11.79
CA TYR A 13 -1.54 -4.60 -11.70
C TYR A 13 -2.49 -3.38 -11.65
N CYS A 14 -2.16 -2.36 -10.86
CA CYS A 14 -2.93 -1.13 -10.80
C CYS A 14 -2.90 -0.35 -12.12
N LYS A 15 -1.76 -0.28 -12.81
CA LYS A 15 -1.63 0.42 -14.11
C LYS A 15 -2.51 -0.18 -15.20
N GLU A 16 -2.69 -1.49 -15.21
CA GLU A 16 -3.55 -2.16 -16.19
C GLU A 16 -5.05 -1.93 -15.94
N LYS A 17 -5.43 -1.61 -14.70
CA LYS A 17 -6.83 -1.56 -14.24
C LYS A 17 -7.33 -0.15 -13.97
N LEU A 18 -6.43 0.81 -13.74
CA LEU A 18 -6.74 2.18 -13.34
C LEU A 18 -6.22 3.18 -14.38
N ALA A 19 -6.88 4.34 -14.47
CA ALA A 19 -6.37 5.44 -15.27
C ALA A 19 -4.98 5.90 -14.77
N ALA A 20 -4.17 6.49 -15.65
CA ALA A 20 -2.77 6.86 -15.38
C ALA A 20 -2.56 7.81 -14.18
N TYR A 21 -3.59 8.53 -13.76
CA TYR A 21 -3.54 9.43 -12.61
C TYR A 21 -4.01 8.78 -11.29
N LYS A 22 -4.56 7.56 -11.32
CA LYS A 22 -5.15 6.87 -10.16
C LYS A 22 -4.27 5.76 -9.59
N TYR A 23 -3.29 5.27 -10.32
CA TYR A 23 -2.41 4.23 -9.82
C TYR A 23 -1.40 4.79 -8.79
N PRO A 24 -1.03 4.02 -7.77
CA PRO A 24 -0.08 4.46 -6.74
C PRO A 24 1.32 4.65 -7.34
N ARG A 25 2.01 5.73 -6.96
CA ARG A 25 3.40 5.99 -7.39
C ARG A 25 4.44 5.39 -6.47
N VAL A 26 4.06 5.16 -5.22
CA VAL A 26 4.87 4.53 -4.19
C VAL A 26 4.03 3.43 -3.56
N VAL A 27 4.65 2.28 -3.37
CA VAL A 27 4.11 1.14 -2.63
C VAL A 27 5.22 0.73 -1.67
N GLU A 28 4.88 0.56 -0.40
CA GLU A 28 5.78 0.05 0.63
C GLU A 28 5.11 -1.15 1.27
N ILE A 29 5.83 -2.29 1.30
CA ILE A 29 5.36 -3.50 1.95
C ILE A 29 5.90 -3.49 3.38
N ILE A 30 4.99 -3.45 4.35
CA ILE A 30 5.30 -3.47 5.78
C ILE A 30 4.62 -4.66 6.45
N ASP A 31 5.25 -5.21 7.47
CA ASP A 31 4.71 -6.38 8.20
C ASP A 31 3.39 -6.08 8.91
N ALA A 32 3.21 -4.84 9.38
CA ALA A 32 2.00 -4.41 10.07
C ALA A 32 1.74 -2.92 9.90
N LEU A 33 0.45 -2.56 9.78
CA LEU A 33 0.02 -1.16 9.78
C LEU A 33 0.19 -0.54 11.18
N PRO A 34 0.72 0.70 11.28
CA PRO A 34 0.82 1.39 12.56
C PRO A 34 -0.58 1.69 13.08
N LYS A 35 -0.87 1.21 14.29
CA LYS A 35 -2.18 1.36 14.93
C LYS A 35 -2.00 2.04 16.29
N GLY A 36 -2.90 2.97 16.59
CA GLY A 36 -2.95 3.61 17.90
C GLY A 36 -3.59 2.72 18.96
N PRO A 37 -3.69 3.20 20.21
CA PRO A 37 -4.26 2.44 21.33
C PRO A 37 -5.71 1.96 21.11
N THR A 38 -6.46 2.63 20.24
CA THR A 38 -7.85 2.26 19.87
C THR A 38 -7.92 1.38 18.62
N GLY A 39 -6.79 0.91 18.09
CA GLY A 39 -6.70 0.05 16.91
C GLY A 39 -6.82 0.78 15.57
N LYS A 40 -7.02 2.10 15.56
CA LYS A 40 -7.10 2.90 14.33
C LYS A 40 -5.73 3.09 13.68
N ILE A 41 -5.70 3.07 12.35
CA ILE A 41 -4.48 3.31 11.56
C ILE A 41 -3.98 4.74 11.79
N LEU A 42 -2.70 4.87 12.12
CA LEU A 42 -2.04 6.15 12.33
C LEU A 42 -1.52 6.68 10.99
N LYS A 43 -2.39 7.34 10.22
CA LYS A 43 -2.03 7.92 8.90
C LYS A 43 -0.81 8.85 8.94
N ARG A 44 -0.51 9.50 10.07
CA ARG A 44 0.66 10.38 10.20
C ARG A 44 1.98 9.63 10.03
N GLU A 45 2.02 8.37 10.47
CA GLU A 45 3.22 7.52 10.43
C GLU A 45 3.40 6.85 9.06
N LEU A 46 2.40 6.97 8.18
CA LEU A 46 2.42 6.48 6.80
C LEU A 46 2.72 7.59 5.78
N ARG A 47 3.16 8.77 6.23
CA ARG A 47 3.56 9.86 5.35
C ARG A 47 5.02 9.67 4.97
N GLY A 48 5.25 8.91 3.90
CA GLY A 48 6.46 9.01 3.08
C GLY A 48 6.51 10.31 2.30
#